data_AF-A0A7T4N214-F1
#
_entry.id   AF-A0A7T4N214-F1
#
_cell.length_a   1.000
_cell.length_b   1.000
_cell.length_c   1.000
_cell.angle_alpha   90.00
_cell.angle_beta   90.00
_cell.angle_gamma   90.00
#
_symmetry.space_group_name_H-M   'P 1'
#
loop_
_entity.id
_entity.type
_entity.pdbx_description
1 polymer ?
#
loop_
_entity_poly.entity_id
_entity_poly.type
_entity_poly.pdbx_seq_one_letter_code
_entity_poly.pdbx_strand_id
1 'polypeptide(L)'
;MIEDIAASHGTGQQPGASATGRTRAMTDSQREIHVKQALTRFVRNKTQPEELETLRYNLIRARVANGMTAVEAADKFGYANSTQLSLIESGQRKTPDDWKFLKQAARAYAVSIDWLLGLSPHMEPDSKLAREFALLRGTESLVNAFIGQMATAVIQVARESQPVAEELERVISDLDALKARFDKLAVQETFQDVPGGAPVVAAVERLTAGIAPLRAKLKRFKGIEAYLAEVRAGALPMVRGFEDYLGSRAEVAS
;
A
#
# COMPACT_ATOMS: atom_id res chain seq x y z
N MET A 1 -37.83 68.08 -2.68
CA MET A 1 -39.15 67.77 -2.10
C MET A 1 -39.29 66.26 -2.13
N ILE A 2 -39.06 65.61 -0.97
CA ILE A 2 -40.08 64.85 -0.18
C ILE A 2 -40.33 63.48 -0.85
N GLU A 3 -40.12 62.28 -0.33
CA GLU A 3 -39.91 61.63 0.99
C GLU A 3 -39.31 60.23 0.66
N ASP A 4 -38.29 59.70 1.35
CA ASP A 4 -38.37 58.89 2.58
C ASP A 4 -39.38 57.72 2.55
N ILE A 5 -38.93 56.49 2.23
CA ILE A 5 -39.47 55.23 2.81
C ILE A 5 -38.32 54.22 2.97
N ALA A 6 -37.97 53.98 4.23
CA ALA A 6 -37.21 52.84 4.71
C ALA A 6 -38.05 51.55 4.67
N ALA A 7 -37.46 50.43 4.26
CA ALA A 7 -37.97 49.10 4.59
C ALA A 7 -36.80 48.15 4.87
N SER A 8 -36.60 47.91 6.16
CA SER A 8 -35.71 46.93 6.75
C SER A 8 -36.25 45.52 6.54
N HIS A 9 -35.49 44.65 5.89
CA HIS A 9 -35.69 43.20 5.97
C HIS A 9 -34.37 42.52 6.33
N GLY A 10 -34.17 42.34 7.64
CA GLY A 10 -33.20 41.39 8.17
C GLY A 10 -33.63 39.97 7.81
N THR A 11 -32.91 39.35 6.90
CA THR A 11 -33.00 37.90 6.66
C THR A 11 -31.94 37.23 7.52
N GLY A 12 -32.41 36.58 8.60
CA GLY A 12 -31.59 35.78 9.48
C GLY A 12 -30.87 34.69 8.70
N GLN A 13 -29.55 34.80 8.65
CA GLN A 13 -28.65 33.79 8.12
C GLN A 13 -28.59 32.64 9.14
N GLN A 14 -29.40 31.61 8.94
CA GLN A 14 -29.27 30.35 9.68
C GLN A 14 -27.96 29.66 9.24
N PRO A 15 -27.05 29.32 10.17
CA PRO A 15 -25.90 28.49 9.84
C PRO A 15 -26.39 27.08 9.52
N GLY A 16 -26.25 26.69 8.25
CA GLY A 16 -26.52 25.34 7.78
C GLY A 16 -25.67 24.34 8.55
N ALA A 17 -26.34 23.48 9.32
CA ALA A 17 -25.76 22.31 9.92
C ALA A 17 -25.22 21.41 8.81
N SER A 18 -23.89 21.42 8.62
CA SER A 18 -23.20 20.49 7.76
C SER A 18 -23.36 19.08 8.34
N ALA A 19 -24.30 18.32 7.77
CA ALA A 19 -24.44 16.89 8.02
C ALA A 19 -23.24 16.16 7.41
N THR A 20 -22.11 16.16 8.10
CA THR A 20 -21.03 15.18 7.90
C THR A 20 -21.51 13.85 8.44
N GLY A 21 -22.43 13.22 7.70
CA GLY A 21 -22.76 11.82 7.88
C GLY A 21 -21.52 11.00 7.58
N ARG A 22 -20.90 10.44 8.63
CA ARG A 22 -19.89 9.38 8.49
C ARG A 22 -20.52 8.25 7.68
N THR A 23 -20.19 8.18 6.39
CA THR A 23 -20.52 7.04 5.55
C THR A 23 -19.81 5.84 6.16
N ARG A 24 -20.57 4.94 6.79
CA ARG A 24 -20.02 3.65 7.23
C ARG A 24 -19.37 3.02 6.00
N ALA A 25 -18.07 2.78 6.05
CA ALA A 25 -17.35 2.07 5.00
C ALA A 25 -18.02 0.70 4.82
N MET A 26 -18.61 0.47 3.66
CA MET A 26 -19.21 -0.83 3.32
C MET A 26 -18.10 -1.87 3.26
N THR A 27 -18.38 -3.09 3.72
CA THR A 27 -17.45 -4.21 3.54
C THR A 27 -17.41 -4.62 2.06
N ASP A 28 -16.31 -5.21 1.61
CA ASP A 28 -16.15 -5.65 0.21
C ASP A 28 -17.27 -6.60 -0.23
N SER A 29 -17.73 -7.48 0.67
CA SER A 29 -18.86 -8.37 0.45
C SER A 29 -20.18 -7.63 0.24
N GLN A 30 -20.46 -6.59 1.03
CA GLN A 30 -21.65 -5.75 0.88
C GLN A 30 -21.58 -4.94 -0.42
N ARG A 31 -20.38 -4.46 -0.77
CA ARG A 31 -20.11 -3.74 -2.02
C ARG A 31 -20.41 -4.62 -3.23
N GLU A 32 -19.90 -5.85 -3.25
CA GLU A 32 -20.12 -6.78 -4.35
C GLU A 32 -21.61 -7.12 -4.54
N ILE A 33 -22.35 -7.34 -3.45
CA ILE A 33 -23.79 -7.56 -3.48
C ILE A 33 -24.52 -6.35 -4.09
N HIS A 34 -24.19 -5.13 -3.64
CA HIS A 34 -24.79 -3.91 -4.16
C HIS A 34 -24.54 -3.71 -5.65
N VAL A 35 -23.34 -4.03 -6.12
CA VAL A 35 -22.99 -3.94 -7.54
C VAL A 35 -23.81 -4.94 -8.36
N LYS A 36 -23.83 -6.22 -7.96
CA LYS A 36 -24.55 -7.28 -8.72
C LYS A 36 -26.07 -7.09 -8.74
N GLN A 37 -26.66 -6.50 -7.70
CA GLN A 37 -28.10 -6.23 -7.63
C GLN A 37 -28.62 -5.33 -8.77
N ALA A 38 -27.77 -4.50 -9.38
CA ALA A 38 -28.21 -3.65 -10.48
C ALA A 38 -28.58 -4.43 -11.74
N LEU A 39 -27.83 -5.49 -12.07
CA LEU A 39 -28.12 -6.35 -13.22
C LEU A 39 -29.39 -7.17 -13.02
N THR A 40 -29.63 -7.65 -11.80
CA THR A 40 -30.80 -8.50 -11.51
C THR A 40 -32.12 -7.73 -11.53
N ARG A 41 -32.08 -6.41 -11.26
CA ARG A 41 -33.25 -5.52 -11.30
C ARG A 41 -33.58 -4.99 -12.69
N PHE A 42 -32.72 -5.21 -13.68
CA PHE A 42 -32.95 -4.71 -15.02
C PHE A 42 -34.10 -5.49 -15.70
N VAL A 43 -35.13 -4.77 -16.11
CA VAL A 43 -36.27 -5.30 -16.86
C VAL A 43 -36.36 -4.55 -18.18
N ARG A 44 -36.33 -5.31 -19.29
CA ARG A 44 -36.47 -4.73 -20.64
C ARG A 44 -37.88 -4.22 -20.85
N ASN A 45 -38.00 -2.98 -21.31
CA ASN A 45 -39.29 -2.44 -21.70
C ASN A 45 -39.58 -2.74 -23.17
N LYS A 46 -40.62 -3.54 -23.44
CA LYS A 46 -40.99 -3.96 -24.80
C LYS A 46 -41.53 -2.81 -25.67
N THR A 47 -41.89 -1.68 -25.08
CA THR A 47 -42.41 -0.52 -25.82
C THR A 47 -41.31 0.41 -26.32
N GLN A 48 -40.08 0.24 -25.82
CA GLN A 48 -38.92 1.04 -26.24
C GLN A 48 -38.17 0.33 -27.38
N PRO A 49 -37.47 1.10 -28.24
CA PRO A 49 -36.56 0.53 -29.25
C PRO A 49 -35.54 -0.43 -28.64
N GLU A 50 -35.29 -1.55 -29.31
CA GLU A 50 -34.40 -2.60 -28.84
C GLU A 50 -32.95 -2.10 -28.66
N GLU A 51 -32.52 -1.18 -29.52
CA GLU A 51 -31.20 -0.57 -29.49
C GLU A 51 -30.98 0.25 -28.21
N LEU A 52 -32.02 0.98 -27.76
CA LEU A 52 -31.96 1.76 -26.53
C LEU A 52 -31.94 0.86 -25.29
N GLU A 53 -32.73 -0.22 -25.28
CA GLU A 53 -32.69 -1.20 -24.20
C GLU A 53 -31.34 -1.93 -24.16
N THR A 54 -30.73 -2.19 -25.31
CA THR A 54 -29.40 -2.79 -25.44
C THR A 54 -28.32 -1.86 -24.88
N LEU A 55 -28.35 -0.57 -25.23
CA LEU A 55 -27.46 0.43 -24.65
C LEU A 55 -27.60 0.50 -23.13
N ARG A 56 -28.82 0.56 -22.60
CA ARG A 56 -29.07 0.61 -21.15
C ARG A 56 -28.56 -0.64 -20.44
N TYR A 57 -28.84 -1.82 -21.00
CA TYR A 57 -28.32 -3.08 -20.47
C TYR A 57 -26.78 -3.09 -20.45
N ASN A 58 -26.15 -2.65 -21.54
CA ASN A 58 -24.69 -2.61 -21.65
C ASN A 58 -24.08 -1.59 -20.70
N LEU A 59 -24.71 -0.43 -20.44
CA LEU A 59 -24.25 0.53 -19.41
C LEU A 59 -24.19 -0.12 -18.03
N ILE A 60 -25.26 -0.81 -17.62
CA ILE A 60 -25.33 -1.51 -16.33
C ILE A 60 -24.29 -2.63 -16.29
N ARG A 61 -24.18 -3.41 -17.37
CA ARG A 61 -23.24 -4.52 -17.47
C ARG A 61 -21.79 -4.04 -17.40
N ALA A 62 -21.44 -2.93 -18.05
CA ALA A 62 -20.11 -2.33 -17.99
C ALA A 62 -19.79 -1.90 -16.55
N ARG A 63 -20.74 -1.21 -15.90
CA ARG A 63 -20.57 -0.73 -14.53
C ARG A 63 -20.36 -1.90 -13.56
N VAL A 64 -21.15 -2.96 -13.69
CA VAL A 64 -21.02 -4.16 -12.84
C VAL A 64 -19.73 -4.92 -13.11
N ALA A 65 -19.35 -5.08 -14.38
CA ALA A 65 -18.11 -5.76 -14.75
C ALA A 65 -16.86 -5.05 -14.21
N ASN A 66 -16.90 -3.72 -14.11
CA ASN A 66 -15.85 -2.93 -13.49
C ASN A 66 -15.96 -2.81 -11.96
N GLY A 67 -16.92 -3.51 -11.33
CA GLY A 67 -17.09 -3.48 -9.88
C GLY A 67 -17.48 -2.11 -9.32
N MET A 68 -18.16 -1.26 -10.10
CA MET A 68 -18.51 0.10 -9.70
C MET A 68 -19.94 0.19 -9.14
N THR A 69 -20.09 0.93 -8.04
CA THR A 69 -21.41 1.33 -7.53
C THR A 69 -21.99 2.47 -8.37
N ALA A 70 -23.30 2.71 -8.26
CA ALA A 70 -23.94 3.81 -8.98
C ALA A 70 -23.43 5.20 -8.54
N VAL A 71 -22.93 5.32 -7.30
CA VAL A 71 -22.33 6.56 -6.78
C VAL A 71 -20.97 6.80 -7.43
N GLU A 72 -20.07 5.82 -7.36
CA GLU A 72 -18.74 5.91 -7.99
C GLU A 72 -18.83 6.15 -9.50
N ALA A 73 -19.79 5.51 -10.17
CA ALA A 73 -20.03 5.74 -11.58
C ALA A 73 -20.56 7.16 -11.84
N ALA A 74 -21.53 7.64 -11.06
CA ALA A 74 -22.05 9.00 -11.22
C ALA A 74 -20.98 10.08 -11.03
N ASP A 75 -20.04 9.87 -10.09
CA ASP A 75 -18.88 10.76 -9.91
C ASP A 75 -18.01 10.81 -11.17
N LYS A 76 -17.76 9.66 -11.83
CA LYS A 76 -17.04 9.61 -13.12
C LYS A 76 -17.81 10.26 -14.27
N PHE A 77 -19.14 10.28 -14.21
CA PHE A 77 -19.97 11.03 -15.14
C PHE A 77 -20.07 12.53 -14.78
N GLY A 78 -19.47 12.97 -13.67
CA GLY A 78 -19.55 14.35 -13.21
C GLY A 78 -20.94 14.76 -12.72
N TYR A 79 -21.77 13.79 -12.33
CA TYR A 79 -23.06 14.07 -11.69
C TYR A 79 -22.89 14.33 -10.21
N ALA A 80 -23.68 15.24 -9.65
CA ALA A 80 -23.66 15.54 -8.22
C ALA A 80 -24.21 14.40 -7.34
N ASN A 81 -24.98 13.48 -7.91
CA ASN A 81 -25.54 12.31 -7.21
C ASN A 81 -25.79 11.14 -8.17
N SER A 82 -25.95 9.94 -7.59
CA SER A 82 -26.23 8.69 -8.31
C SER A 82 -27.65 8.59 -8.90
N THR A 83 -28.55 9.47 -8.49
CA THR A 83 -29.96 9.43 -8.90
C THR A 83 -30.10 9.57 -10.40
N GLN A 84 -29.37 10.49 -11.03
CA GLN A 84 -29.48 10.71 -12.48
C GLN A 84 -29.07 9.47 -13.28
N LEU A 85 -27.92 8.89 -12.93
CA LEU A 85 -27.42 7.68 -13.58
C LEU A 85 -28.37 6.49 -13.36
N SER A 86 -28.88 6.32 -12.13
CA SER A 86 -29.82 5.24 -11.79
C SER A 86 -31.14 5.35 -12.56
N LEU A 87 -31.63 6.57 -12.81
CA LEU A 87 -32.84 6.81 -13.60
C LEU A 87 -32.61 6.54 -15.10
N ILE A 88 -31.42 6.83 -15.62
CA ILE A 88 -31.04 6.52 -17.00
C ILE A 88 -30.92 4.99 -17.17
N GLU A 89 -30.21 4.31 -16.26
CA GLU A 89 -30.06 2.85 -16.27
C GLU A 89 -31.41 2.14 -16.15
N SER A 90 -32.31 2.62 -15.29
CA SER A 90 -33.67 2.07 -15.12
C SER A 90 -34.66 2.48 -16.21
N GLY A 91 -34.30 3.41 -17.11
CA GLY A 91 -35.17 3.85 -18.21
C GLY A 91 -36.29 4.78 -17.79
N GLN A 92 -36.32 5.19 -16.51
CA GLN A 92 -37.26 6.17 -16.00
C GLN A 92 -36.94 7.58 -16.51
N ARG A 93 -35.68 7.82 -16.89
CA ARG A 93 -35.24 9.05 -17.55
C ARG A 93 -34.74 8.72 -18.96
N LYS A 94 -35.07 9.60 -19.90
CA LYS A 94 -34.57 9.51 -21.28
C LYS A 94 -33.04 9.51 -21.27
N THR A 95 -32.44 8.57 -22.00
CA THR A 95 -30.99 8.53 -22.19
C THR A 95 -30.57 9.74 -23.03
N PRO A 96 -29.51 10.47 -22.68
CA PRO A 96 -29.05 11.58 -23.50
C PRO A 96 -28.65 11.11 -24.91
N ASP A 97 -29.21 11.75 -25.94
CA ASP A 97 -28.96 11.41 -27.35
C ASP A 97 -27.66 12.04 -27.90
N ASP A 98 -26.82 12.64 -27.04
CA ASP A 98 -25.59 13.33 -27.45
C ASP A 98 -24.40 12.36 -27.49
N TRP A 99 -23.58 12.46 -28.54
CA TRP A 99 -22.34 11.68 -28.69
C TRP A 99 -21.37 11.88 -27.52
N LYS A 100 -21.44 13.03 -26.84
CA LYS A 100 -20.65 13.31 -25.64
C LYS A 100 -20.96 12.34 -24.51
N PHE A 101 -22.24 11.97 -24.32
CA PHE A 101 -22.66 11.02 -23.31
C PHE A 101 -22.06 9.63 -23.58
N LEU A 102 -22.14 9.15 -24.83
CA LEU A 102 -21.56 7.86 -25.23
C LEU A 102 -20.04 7.83 -25.01
N LYS A 103 -19.34 8.90 -25.41
CA LYS A 103 -17.90 9.04 -25.17
C LYS A 103 -17.56 9.05 -23.67
N GLN A 104 -18.37 9.74 -22.87
CA GLN A 104 -18.18 9.79 -21.43
C GLN A 104 -18.44 8.43 -20.77
N ALA A 105 -19.48 7.72 -21.18
CA ALA A 105 -19.79 6.37 -20.71
C ALA A 105 -18.68 5.37 -21.04
N ALA A 106 -18.19 5.39 -22.28
CA ALA A 106 -17.07 4.58 -22.73
C ALA A 106 -15.81 4.82 -21.87
N ARG A 107 -15.52 6.08 -21.53
CA ARG A 107 -14.39 6.43 -20.66
C ARG A 107 -14.61 6.05 -19.21
N ALA A 108 -15.78 6.34 -18.65
CA ALA A 108 -16.11 6.08 -17.26
C ALA A 108 -16.05 4.58 -16.94
N TYR A 109 -16.52 3.76 -17.88
CA TYR A 109 -16.56 2.29 -17.78
C TYR A 109 -15.39 1.59 -18.49
N ALA A 110 -14.46 2.34 -19.10
CA ALA A 110 -13.32 1.79 -19.82
C ALA A 110 -13.69 0.73 -20.89
N VAL A 111 -14.78 0.94 -21.64
CA VAL A 111 -15.25 0.04 -22.70
C VAL A 111 -15.31 0.76 -24.05
N SER A 112 -15.32 0.02 -25.15
CA SER A 112 -15.54 0.60 -26.48
C SER A 112 -16.98 1.10 -26.66
N ILE A 113 -17.16 2.15 -27.47
CA ILE A 113 -18.48 2.67 -27.84
C ILE A 113 -19.27 1.62 -28.64
N ASP A 114 -18.58 0.87 -29.51
CA ASP A 114 -19.20 -0.18 -30.32
C ASP A 114 -19.82 -1.27 -29.45
N TRP A 115 -19.15 -1.66 -28.36
CA TRP A 115 -19.73 -2.59 -27.41
C TRP A 115 -20.93 -1.99 -26.66
N LEU A 116 -20.85 -0.72 -26.21
CA LEU A 116 -21.99 -0.05 -25.56
C LEU A 116 -23.23 -0.03 -26.45
N LEU A 117 -23.04 0.25 -27.74
CA LEU A 117 -24.10 0.27 -28.75
C LEU A 117 -24.55 -1.13 -29.20
N GLY A 118 -23.90 -2.21 -28.75
CA GLY A 118 -24.22 -3.57 -29.14
C GLY A 118 -23.73 -3.97 -30.54
N LEU A 119 -22.84 -3.17 -31.14
CA LEU A 119 -22.21 -3.45 -32.43
C LEU A 119 -21.07 -4.49 -32.33
N SER A 120 -20.47 -4.63 -31.14
CA SER A 120 -19.45 -5.65 -30.84
C SER A 120 -19.93 -6.61 -29.74
N PRO A 121 -19.71 -7.93 -29.87
CA PRO A 121 -20.07 -8.91 -28.84
C PRO A 121 -19.10 -8.90 -27.64
N HIS A 122 -17.88 -8.41 -27.84
CA HIS A 122 -16.83 -8.43 -26.82
C HIS A 122 -16.75 -7.10 -26.09
N MET A 123 -16.76 -7.17 -24.75
CA MET A 123 -16.51 -6.01 -23.89
C MET A 123 -15.01 -5.69 -23.96
N GLU A 124 -14.59 -5.12 -25.09
CA GLU A 124 -13.21 -4.75 -25.33
C GLU A 124 -12.90 -3.55 -24.44
N PRO A 125 -11.93 -3.67 -23.50
CA PRO A 125 -11.45 -2.52 -22.80
C PRO A 125 -10.83 -1.55 -23.82
N ASP A 126 -10.98 -0.24 -23.61
CA ASP A 126 -10.31 0.77 -24.44
C ASP A 126 -8.84 0.34 -24.62
N SER A 127 -8.39 0.19 -25.86
CA SER A 127 -7.06 -0.33 -26.22
C SER A 127 -5.92 0.36 -25.45
N LYS A 128 -6.10 1.63 -25.08
CA LYS A 128 -5.17 2.39 -24.22
C LYS A 128 -5.18 1.89 -22.78
N LEU A 129 -6.36 1.67 -22.23
CA LEU A 129 -6.56 1.25 -20.84
C LEU A 129 -6.19 -0.23 -20.66
N ALA A 130 -6.44 -1.06 -21.67
CA ALA A 130 -5.93 -2.43 -21.74
C ALA A 130 -4.38 -2.47 -21.73
N ARG A 131 -3.74 -1.56 -22.47
CA ARG A 131 -2.27 -1.41 -22.49
C ARG A 131 -1.74 -0.91 -21.14
N GLU A 132 -2.40 0.07 -20.52
CA GLU A 132 -2.02 0.58 -19.19
C GLU A 132 -2.12 -0.52 -18.11
N PHE A 133 -3.19 -1.32 -18.11
CA PHE A 133 -3.30 -2.45 -17.19
C PHE A 133 -2.26 -3.55 -17.44
N ALA A 134 -1.93 -3.82 -18.70
CA ALA A 134 -0.87 -4.77 -19.02
C ALA A 134 0.50 -4.29 -18.49
N LEU A 135 0.79 -2.99 -18.63
CA LEU A 135 2.00 -2.38 -18.08
C LEU A 135 2.01 -2.44 -16.55
N LEU A 136 0.91 -2.09 -15.88
CA LEU A 136 0.79 -2.15 -14.43
C LEU A 136 1.04 -3.57 -13.89
N ARG A 137 0.39 -4.58 -14.47
CA ARG A 137 0.61 -5.99 -14.08
C ARG A 137 2.05 -6.43 -14.33
N GLY A 138 2.65 -5.98 -15.43
CA GLY A 138 4.06 -6.23 -15.72
C GLY A 138 4.97 -5.64 -14.63
N THR A 139 4.73 -4.38 -14.23
CA THR A 139 5.51 -3.73 -13.17
C THR A 139 5.30 -4.38 -11.81
N GLU A 140 4.06 -4.75 -11.46
CA GLU A 140 3.75 -5.44 -10.22
C GLU A 140 4.45 -6.79 -10.13
N SER A 141 4.45 -7.57 -11.23
CA SER A 141 5.17 -8.84 -11.31
C SER A 141 6.68 -8.66 -11.15
N LEU A 142 7.28 -7.63 -11.76
CA LEU A 142 8.70 -7.33 -11.61
C LEU A 142 9.06 -6.92 -10.18
N VAL A 143 8.25 -6.07 -9.55
CA VAL A 143 8.46 -5.65 -8.15
C VAL A 143 8.35 -6.84 -7.22
N ASN A 144 7.33 -7.69 -7.38
CA ASN A 144 7.16 -8.88 -6.55
C ASN A 144 8.31 -9.89 -6.73
N ALA A 145 8.77 -10.09 -7.97
CA ALA A 145 9.93 -10.94 -8.24
C ALA A 145 11.21 -10.39 -7.59
N PHE A 146 11.43 -9.08 -7.68
CA PHE A 146 12.58 -8.41 -7.07
C PHE A 146 12.56 -8.50 -5.54
N ILE A 147 11.41 -8.23 -4.92
CA ILE A 147 11.21 -8.38 -3.46
C ILE A 147 11.48 -9.83 -3.05
N GLY A 148 10.96 -10.80 -3.81
CA GLY A 148 11.21 -12.22 -3.56
C GLY A 148 12.70 -12.57 -3.58
N GLN A 149 13.42 -12.13 -4.62
CA GLN A 149 14.87 -12.36 -4.74
C GLN A 149 15.67 -11.71 -3.61
N MET A 150 15.35 -10.45 -3.26
CA MET A 150 16.00 -9.77 -2.14
C MET A 150 15.75 -10.48 -0.81
N ALA A 151 14.50 -10.88 -0.54
CA ALA A 151 14.15 -11.60 0.67
C ALA A 151 14.91 -12.93 0.77
N THR A 152 15.00 -13.69 -0.32
CA THR A 152 15.79 -14.93 -0.37
C THR A 152 17.27 -14.68 -0.10
N ALA A 153 17.87 -13.66 -0.73
CA ALA A 153 19.27 -13.32 -0.51
C ALA A 153 19.56 -12.93 0.95
N VAL A 154 18.69 -12.11 1.56
CA VAL A 154 18.81 -11.71 2.98
C VAL A 154 18.68 -12.93 3.91
N ILE A 155 17.74 -13.83 3.64
CA ILE A 155 17.59 -15.07 4.43
C ILE A 155 18.83 -15.95 4.31
N GLN A 156 19.40 -16.09 3.11
CA GLN A 156 20.59 -16.90 2.89
C GLN A 156 21.80 -16.33 3.65
N VAL A 157 22.03 -15.02 3.54
CA VAL A 157 23.10 -14.33 4.29
C VAL A 157 22.90 -14.47 5.80
N ALA A 158 21.67 -14.36 6.30
CA ALA A 158 21.38 -14.55 7.72
C ALA A 158 21.67 -15.98 8.19
N ARG A 159 21.31 -16.99 7.39
CA ARG A 159 21.59 -18.41 7.69
C ARG A 159 23.08 -18.72 7.67
N GLU A 160 23.83 -18.16 6.74
CA GLU A 160 25.27 -18.35 6.64
C GLU A 160 26.04 -17.59 7.75
N SER A 161 25.48 -16.49 8.24
CA SER A 161 26.09 -15.67 9.31
C SER A 161 25.83 -16.21 10.73
N GLN A 162 24.70 -16.89 10.96
CA GLN A 162 24.34 -17.46 12.26
C GLN A 162 25.39 -18.43 12.86
N PRO A 163 25.88 -19.46 12.15
CA PRO A 163 26.84 -20.40 12.74
C PRO A 163 28.15 -19.69 13.16
N VAL A 164 28.56 -18.66 12.43
CA VAL A 164 29.77 -17.88 12.76
C VAL A 164 29.57 -17.05 14.04
N ALA A 165 28.38 -16.51 14.28
CA ALA A 165 28.11 -15.71 15.48
C ALA A 165 28.10 -16.55 16.77
N GLU A 166 27.47 -17.73 16.73
CA GLU A 166 27.40 -18.64 17.88
C GLU A 166 28.79 -19.20 18.24
N GLU A 167 29.57 -19.61 17.24
CA GLU A 167 30.95 -20.08 17.44
C GLU A 167 31.84 -18.99 18.02
N LEU A 168 31.75 -17.75 17.50
CA LEU A 168 32.50 -16.61 18.03
C LEU A 168 32.09 -16.27 19.47
N GLU A 169 30.80 -16.31 19.80
CA GLU A 169 30.32 -16.07 21.16
C GLU A 169 30.85 -17.13 22.13
N ARG A 170 30.83 -18.40 21.73
CA ARG A 170 31.41 -19.50 22.53
C ARG A 170 32.91 -19.29 22.78
N VAL A 171 33.68 -19.01 21.72
CA VAL A 171 35.14 -18.78 21.83
C VAL A 171 35.44 -17.57 22.73
N ILE A 172 34.69 -16.47 22.60
CA ILE A 172 34.84 -15.30 23.46
C ILE A 172 34.51 -15.65 24.92
N SER A 173 33.44 -16.40 25.17
CA SER A 173 33.02 -16.82 26.51
C SER A 173 34.05 -17.73 27.18
N ASP A 174 34.58 -18.72 26.45
CA ASP A 174 35.62 -19.63 26.94
C ASP A 174 36.91 -18.87 27.29
N LEU A 175 37.25 -17.86 26.49
CA LEU A 175 38.43 -17.00 26.72
C LEU A 175 38.24 -16.04 27.90
N ASP A 176 37.04 -15.52 28.10
CA ASP A 176 36.69 -14.74 29.30
C ASP A 176 36.74 -15.61 30.56
N ALA A 177 36.25 -16.84 30.49
CA ALA A 177 36.35 -17.80 31.60
C ALA A 177 37.80 -18.17 31.90
N LEU A 178 38.62 -18.39 30.86
CA LEU A 178 40.06 -18.63 31.00
C LEU A 178 40.74 -17.44 31.67
N LYS A 179 40.51 -16.21 31.18
CA LYS A 179 41.08 -15.00 31.76
C LYS A 179 40.66 -14.83 33.22
N ALA A 180 39.37 -14.99 33.54
CA ALA A 180 38.90 -14.84 34.91
C ALA A 180 39.50 -15.88 35.87
N ARG A 181 39.70 -17.12 35.42
CA ARG A 181 40.39 -18.16 36.21
C ARG A 181 41.87 -17.82 36.38
N PHE A 182 42.51 -17.32 35.32
CA PHE A 182 43.91 -16.95 35.34
C PHE A 182 44.18 -15.73 36.23
N ASP A 183 43.32 -14.70 36.18
CA ASP A 183 43.40 -13.53 37.04
C ASP A 183 43.30 -13.92 38.52
N LYS A 184 42.45 -14.90 38.88
CA LYS A 184 42.38 -15.46 40.25
C LYS A 184 43.66 -16.18 40.67
N LEU A 185 44.29 -16.89 39.73
CA LEU A 185 45.55 -17.61 39.99
C LEU A 185 46.72 -16.64 40.14
N ALA A 186 46.77 -15.60 39.31
CA ALA A 186 47.84 -14.60 39.29
C ALA A 186 47.92 -13.76 40.58
N VAL A 187 46.81 -13.66 41.33
CA VAL A 187 46.74 -12.96 42.62
C VAL A 187 47.34 -13.79 43.78
N GLN A 188 47.52 -15.11 43.61
CA GLN A 188 48.12 -15.93 44.65
C GLN A 188 49.63 -15.65 44.74
N GLU A 189 50.15 -15.37 45.95
CA GLU A 189 51.58 -15.05 46.18
C GLU A 189 52.50 -16.12 45.61
N THR A 190 52.10 -17.39 45.71
CA THR A 190 52.85 -18.53 45.19
C THR A 190 53.02 -18.55 43.67
N PHE A 191 52.17 -17.83 42.92
CA PHE A 191 52.23 -17.81 41.45
C PHE A 191 53.35 -16.91 40.92
N GLN A 192 53.72 -15.86 41.66
CA GLN A 192 54.80 -14.95 41.26
C GLN A 192 56.18 -15.62 41.31
N ASP A 193 56.33 -16.61 42.19
CA ASP A 193 57.58 -17.36 42.37
C ASP A 193 57.73 -18.54 41.39
N VAL A 194 56.71 -18.81 40.55
CA VAL A 194 56.76 -19.92 39.59
C VAL A 194 57.62 -19.54 38.37
N PRO A 195 58.69 -20.29 38.07
CA PRO A 195 59.48 -20.08 36.86
C PRO A 195 58.58 -20.18 35.61
N GLY A 196 58.52 -19.10 34.83
CA GLY A 196 57.71 -19.06 33.60
C GLY A 196 56.30 -18.47 33.77
N GLY A 197 55.91 -17.98 34.96
CA GLY A 197 54.62 -17.30 35.16
C GLY A 197 54.43 -16.06 34.26
N ALA A 198 55.45 -15.20 34.15
CA ALA A 198 55.39 -13.97 33.35
C ALA A 198 55.16 -14.21 31.83
N PRO A 199 55.83 -15.16 31.15
CA PRO A 199 55.51 -15.54 29.77
C PRO A 199 54.06 -15.99 29.56
N VAL A 200 53.47 -16.70 30.53
CA VAL A 200 52.08 -17.17 30.44
C VAL A 200 51.11 -16.00 30.58
N VAL A 201 51.35 -15.10 31.54
CA VAL A 201 50.57 -13.84 31.69
C VAL A 201 50.59 -13.06 30.37
N ALA A 202 51.78 -12.84 29.80
CA ALA A 202 51.93 -12.12 28.54
C ALA A 202 51.27 -12.83 27.34
N ALA A 203 51.19 -14.17 27.35
CA ALA A 203 50.45 -14.91 26.34
C ALA A 203 48.93 -14.73 26.49
N VAL A 204 48.40 -14.79 27.71
CA VAL A 204 46.97 -14.58 28.01
C VAL A 204 46.54 -13.14 27.69
N GLU A 205 47.37 -12.15 28.02
CA GLU A 205 47.11 -10.74 27.68
C GLU A 205 47.10 -10.52 26.17
N ARG A 206 48.08 -11.05 25.43
CA ARG A 206 48.10 -10.99 23.96
C ARG A 206 46.89 -11.65 23.33
N LEU A 207 46.48 -12.82 23.86
CA LEU A 207 45.29 -13.52 23.40
C LEU A 207 44.02 -12.68 23.66
N THR A 208 43.90 -12.10 24.86
CA THR A 208 42.80 -11.21 25.23
C THR A 208 42.72 -9.98 24.30
N ALA A 209 43.86 -9.35 24.03
CA ALA A 209 43.95 -8.21 23.12
C ALA A 209 43.56 -8.60 21.68
N GLY A 210 43.97 -9.79 21.22
CA GLY A 210 43.63 -10.32 19.90
C GLY A 210 42.13 -10.58 19.69
N ILE A 211 41.37 -10.79 20.76
CA ILE A 211 39.91 -11.06 20.71
C ILE A 211 39.08 -9.77 20.68
N ALA A 212 39.62 -8.63 21.11
CA ALA A 212 38.92 -7.33 21.08
C ALA A 212 38.26 -7.00 19.71
N PRO A 213 38.93 -7.17 18.54
CA PRO A 213 38.29 -6.97 17.25
C PRO A 213 37.17 -7.98 16.95
N LEU A 214 37.26 -9.22 17.46
CA LEU A 214 36.20 -10.22 17.31
C LEU A 214 34.97 -9.84 18.11
N ARG A 215 35.12 -9.30 19.34
CA ARG A 215 34.00 -8.75 20.12
C ARG A 215 33.30 -7.60 19.39
N ALA A 216 34.07 -6.71 18.78
CA ALA A 216 33.51 -5.61 18.00
C ALA A 216 32.71 -6.11 16.79
N LYS A 217 33.20 -7.13 16.09
CA LYS A 217 32.47 -7.78 14.99
C LYS A 217 31.19 -8.46 15.48
N LEU A 218 31.25 -9.24 16.58
CA LEU A 218 30.08 -9.91 17.15
C LEU A 218 29.00 -8.89 17.55
N LYS A 219 29.38 -7.77 18.18
CA LYS A 219 28.45 -6.69 18.51
C LYS A 219 27.77 -6.10 17.28
N ARG A 220 28.50 -5.91 16.17
CA ARG A 220 27.92 -5.45 14.90
C ARG A 220 26.94 -6.48 14.32
N PHE A 221 27.30 -7.76 14.34
CA PHE A 221 26.40 -8.83 13.89
C PHE A 221 25.08 -8.86 14.67
N LYS A 222 25.14 -8.82 16.01
CA LYS A 222 23.95 -8.76 16.87
C LYS A 222 23.08 -7.52 16.58
N GLY A 223 23.71 -6.38 16.27
CA GLY A 223 23.00 -5.17 15.86
C GLY A 223 22.24 -5.32 14.53
N ILE A 224 22.85 -5.99 13.54
CA ILE A 224 22.21 -6.28 12.26
C ILE A 224 21.03 -7.25 12.45
N GLU A 225 21.21 -8.30 13.26
CA GLU A 225 20.13 -9.24 13.57
C GLU A 225 18.94 -8.58 14.27
N ALA A 226 19.20 -7.70 15.25
CA ALA A 226 18.15 -6.95 15.93
C ALA A 226 17.37 -6.06 14.94
N TYR A 227 18.07 -5.35 14.06
CA TYR A 227 17.44 -4.55 13.01
C TYR A 227 16.59 -5.41 12.07
N LEU A 228 17.10 -6.55 11.60
CA LEU A 228 16.34 -7.47 10.74
C LEU A 228 15.11 -8.05 11.45
N ALA A 229 15.19 -8.29 12.76
CA ALA A 229 14.05 -8.73 13.57
C ALA A 229 12.98 -7.63 13.68
N GLU A 230 13.36 -6.37 13.86
CA GLU A 230 12.45 -5.22 13.85
C GLU A 230 11.73 -5.08 12.49
N VAL A 231 12.48 -5.20 11.39
CA VAL A 231 11.90 -5.21 10.03
C VAL A 231 10.89 -6.35 9.88
N ARG A 232 11.23 -7.56 10.33
CA ARG A 232 10.33 -8.72 10.28
C ARG A 232 9.07 -8.53 11.12
N ALA A 233 9.18 -7.84 12.25
CA ALA A 233 8.05 -7.51 13.13
C ALA A 233 7.15 -6.40 12.56
N GLY A 234 7.47 -5.84 11.39
CA GLY A 234 6.74 -4.72 10.78
C GLY A 234 7.04 -3.37 11.45
N ALA A 235 8.00 -3.32 12.37
CA ALA A 235 8.50 -2.10 12.98
C ALA A 235 9.69 -1.59 12.15
N LEU A 236 9.42 -1.08 10.96
CA LEU A 236 10.47 -0.42 10.17
C LEU A 236 10.73 0.97 10.75
N PRO A 237 11.90 1.26 11.35
CA PRO A 237 12.33 2.65 11.46
C PRO A 237 12.46 3.19 10.04
N MET A 238 11.80 4.32 9.74
CA MET A 238 11.89 4.94 8.42
C MET A 238 13.36 5.15 8.04
N VAL A 239 13.71 4.79 6.81
CA VAL A 239 15.05 5.02 6.27
C VAL A 239 15.33 6.53 6.35
N ARG A 240 16.29 6.93 7.19
CA ARG A 240 16.75 8.32 7.29
C ARG A 240 17.10 8.84 5.88
N GLY A 241 16.45 9.93 5.48
CA GLY A 241 16.57 10.55 4.15
C GLY A 241 15.35 10.33 3.23
N PHE A 242 14.44 9.41 3.56
CA PHE A 242 13.18 9.28 2.81
C PHE A 242 12.22 10.44 3.13
N GLU A 243 12.25 10.97 4.35
CA GLU A 243 11.53 12.20 4.74
C GLU A 243 12.01 13.41 3.94
N ASP A 244 13.31 13.59 3.76
CA ASP A 244 13.87 14.70 2.98
C ASP A 244 13.47 14.61 1.50
N TYR A 245 13.38 13.39 0.96
CA TYR A 245 12.96 13.16 -0.42
C TYR A 245 11.45 13.34 -0.64
N LEU A 246 10.62 12.95 0.32
CA LEU A 246 9.17 13.18 0.27
C LEU A 246 8.82 14.65 0.54
N GLY A 247 9.53 15.31 1.46
CA GLY A 247 9.37 16.72 1.79
C GLY A 247 9.75 17.63 0.61
N SER A 248 10.89 17.37 -0.02
CA SER A 248 11.35 18.15 -1.19
C SER A 248 10.44 18.02 -2.42
N ARG A 249 9.67 16.94 -2.55
CA ARG A 249 8.67 16.81 -3.63
C ARG A 249 7.36 17.53 -3.34
N ALA A 250 6.97 17.66 -2.08
CA ALA A 250 5.77 18.40 -1.69
C ALA A 250 5.94 19.91 -1.94
N GLU A 251 7.14 20.46 -1.75
CA GLU A 251 7.45 21.88 -1.99
C GLU A 251 7.53 22.26 -3.47
N VAL A 252 7.80 21.31 -4.38
CA VAL A 252 7.85 21.57 -5.83
C VAL A 252 6.46 21.51 -6.47
N ALA A 253 5.45 21.01 -5.74
CA ALA A 253 4.08 20.89 -6.22
C ALA A 253 3.12 21.98 -5.70
N SER A 254 3.63 22.94 -4.89
CA SER A 254 2.93 24.14 -4.43
C SER A 254 3.38 25.38 -5.18
#